data_AF-A0A820HVZ4-F1
#
_entry.id   AF-A0A820HVZ4-F1
#
_cell.length_a   1.000
_cell.length_b   1.000
_cell.length_c   1.000
_cell.angle_alpha   90.00
_cell.angle_beta   90.00
_cell.angle_gamma   90.00
#
_symmetry.space_group_name_H-M   'P 1'
#
loop_
_entity.id
_entity.type
_entity.pdbx_description
1 polymer ?
#
loop_
_entity_poly.entity_id
_entity_poly.type
_entity_poly.pdbx_seq_one_letter_code
_entity_poly.pdbx_strand_id
1 'polypeptide(L)'
;RNDLTDWVVSGRIKASQLLTILTWQAEETITQHLEDTLQVCSKGLVDDELIVREQINKTLIYIGYFVSINIWFNLIRLHFEQTSNLGLLRLIAPLLTGITCDELIQSEKIFDQLLTIILKSEYTDNFQLPIQNELLRICRLLIEKCQQQLEPYAYRIFKCILSLLSIAENDELKQQCKQTLND
;
A
#
# COMPACT_ATOMS: atom_id res chain seq x y z
N ARG A 1 -18.57 -12.68 11.75
CA ARG A 1 -17.69 -13.85 11.56
C ARG A 1 -16.76 -13.50 10.41
N ASN A 2 -15.43 -13.51 10.60
CA ASN A 2 -14.49 -13.05 9.58
C ASN A 2 -13.77 -14.25 8.97
N ASP A 3 -14.36 -14.81 7.91
CA ASP A 3 -13.86 -16.02 7.26
C ASP A 3 -12.49 -15.80 6.59
N LEU A 4 -12.11 -14.54 6.31
CA LEU A 4 -10.78 -14.18 5.80
C LEU A 4 -9.68 -14.32 6.85
N THR A 5 -10.02 -14.38 8.14
CA THR A 5 -9.05 -14.56 9.23
C THR A 5 -9.29 -15.87 10.00
N ASP A 6 -9.98 -16.83 9.37
CA ASP A 6 -10.26 -18.13 9.98
C ASP A 6 -8.98 -19.00 10.01
N TRP A 7 -8.87 -19.91 10.97
CA TRP A 7 -7.73 -20.84 11.07
C TRP A 7 -7.71 -21.83 9.89
N VAL A 8 -8.85 -22.06 9.24
CA VAL A 8 -8.97 -22.95 8.08
C VAL A 8 -8.48 -22.26 6.80
N VAL A 9 -7.31 -22.68 6.31
CA VAL A 9 -6.66 -22.14 5.09
C VAL A 9 -7.58 -22.13 3.86
N SER A 10 -8.27 -23.23 3.59
CA SER A 10 -9.18 -23.33 2.44
C SER A 10 -10.39 -22.39 2.54
N GLY A 11 -10.79 -22.04 3.77
CA GLY A 11 -11.80 -21.02 4.05
C GLY A 11 -11.29 -19.64 3.69
N ARG A 12 -10.10 -19.27 4.18
CA ARG A 12 -9.47 -17.97 3.87
C ARG A 12 -9.24 -17.76 2.39
N ILE A 13 -8.78 -18.78 1.66
CA ILE A 13 -8.59 -18.71 0.19
C ILE A 13 -9.92 -18.46 -0.53
N LYS A 14 -10.99 -19.16 -0.16
CA LYS A 14 -12.31 -18.96 -0.78
C LYS A 14 -12.89 -17.59 -0.43
N ALA A 15 -12.70 -17.14 0.81
CA ALA A 15 -13.14 -15.83 1.27
C ALA A 15 -12.40 -14.70 0.53
N SER A 16 -11.09 -14.83 0.32
CA SER A 16 -10.30 -13.82 -0.41
C SER A 16 -10.71 -13.74 -1.88
N GLN A 17 -10.90 -14.88 -2.54
CA GLN A 17 -11.38 -14.96 -3.92
C GLN A 17 -12.78 -14.36 -4.07
N LEU A 18 -13.69 -14.69 -3.15
CA LEU A 18 -15.05 -14.14 -3.15
C LEU A 18 -15.03 -12.63 -2.97
N LEU A 19 -14.22 -12.11 -2.03
CA LEU A 19 -14.07 -10.68 -1.82
C LEU A 19 -13.57 -9.97 -3.10
N THR A 20 -12.59 -10.54 -3.80
CA THR A 20 -12.11 -10.00 -5.08
C THR A 20 -13.23 -9.91 -6.12
N ILE A 21 -14.05 -10.96 -6.26
CA ILE A 21 -15.19 -10.98 -7.18
C ILE A 21 -16.24 -9.94 -6.76
N LEU A 22 -16.59 -9.87 -5.47
CA LEU A 22 -17.59 -8.93 -4.98
C LEU A 22 -17.15 -7.47 -5.18
N THR A 23 -15.90 -7.15 -4.91
CA THR A 23 -15.35 -5.81 -5.16
C THR A 23 -15.38 -5.45 -6.64
N TRP A 24 -15.04 -6.39 -7.52
CA TRP A 24 -15.14 -6.18 -8.96
C TRP A 24 -16.58 -5.90 -9.41
N GLN A 25 -17.55 -6.64 -8.88
CA GLN A 25 -18.97 -6.48 -9.24
C GLN A 25 -19.64 -5.26 -8.60
N ALA A 26 -19.15 -4.82 -7.43
CA ALA A 26 -19.68 -3.66 -6.73
C ALA A 26 -19.23 -2.34 -7.38
N GLU A 27 -18.07 -2.33 -8.05
CA GLU A 27 -17.48 -1.11 -8.63
C GLU A 27 -17.47 0.03 -7.59
N GLU A 28 -18.00 1.21 -7.92
CA GLU A 28 -18.06 2.37 -7.04
C GLU A 28 -18.94 2.14 -5.78
N THR A 29 -19.87 1.18 -5.82
CA THR A 29 -20.78 0.90 -4.69
C THR A 29 -20.07 0.26 -3.49
N ILE A 30 -18.83 -0.24 -3.67
CA ILE A 30 -18.00 -0.75 -2.59
C ILE A 30 -17.72 0.31 -1.50
N THR A 31 -17.84 1.59 -1.86
CA THR A 31 -17.71 2.74 -0.94
C THR A 31 -18.56 2.60 0.32
N GLN A 32 -19.74 1.95 0.25
CA GLN A 32 -20.63 1.74 1.39
C GLN A 32 -20.05 0.82 2.47
N HIS A 33 -19.13 -0.07 2.10
CA HIS A 33 -18.51 -1.06 2.99
C HIS A 33 -17.00 -0.91 3.04
N LEU A 34 -16.48 0.23 2.58
CA LEU A 34 -15.06 0.39 2.29
C LEU A 34 -14.20 0.37 3.54
N GLU A 35 -14.64 0.99 4.64
CA GLU A 35 -13.89 1.01 5.90
C GLU A 35 -13.65 -0.41 6.44
N ASP A 36 -14.73 -1.19 6.57
CA ASP A 36 -14.67 -2.59 6.99
C ASP A 36 -13.83 -3.43 6.01
N THR A 37 -14.01 -3.20 4.70
CA THR A 37 -13.26 -3.90 3.66
C THR A 37 -11.76 -3.63 3.77
N LEU A 38 -11.35 -2.37 3.92
CA LEU A 38 -9.94 -2.00 4.09
C LEU A 38 -9.35 -2.58 5.37
N GLN A 39 -10.12 -2.60 6.46
CA GLN A 39 -9.69 -3.22 7.71
C GLN A 39 -9.45 -4.73 7.55
N VAL A 40 -10.35 -5.43 6.86
CA VAL A 40 -10.23 -6.86 6.59
C VAL A 40 -9.06 -7.15 5.63
N CYS A 41 -8.90 -6.33 4.58
CA CYS A 41 -7.76 -6.40 3.66
C CYS A 41 -6.42 -6.20 4.38
N SER A 42 -6.34 -5.27 5.34
CA SER A 42 -5.09 -5.04 6.11
C SER A 42 -4.61 -6.29 6.86
N LYS A 43 -5.56 -7.12 7.32
CA LYS A 43 -5.27 -8.40 7.98
C LYS A 43 -4.89 -9.47 6.95
N GLY A 44 -5.60 -9.54 5.82
CA GLY A 44 -5.30 -10.50 4.75
C GLY A 44 -3.94 -10.25 4.04
N LEU A 45 -3.45 -9.01 4.03
CA LEU A 45 -2.13 -8.67 3.48
C LEU A 45 -0.95 -9.18 4.30
N VAL A 46 -1.18 -9.60 5.54
CA VAL A 46 -0.17 -10.22 6.41
C VAL A 46 -0.44 -11.70 6.67
N ASP A 47 -1.36 -12.31 5.92
CA ASP A 47 -1.61 -13.76 5.95
C ASP A 47 -0.36 -14.54 5.55
N ASP A 48 -0.18 -15.74 6.09
CA ASP A 48 0.94 -16.63 5.74
C ASP A 48 0.81 -17.17 4.31
N GLU A 49 -0.42 -17.34 3.84
CA GLU A 49 -0.72 -17.93 2.53
C GLU A 49 -0.59 -16.91 1.41
N LEU A 50 0.32 -17.19 0.47
CA LEU A 50 0.58 -16.31 -0.68
C LEU A 50 -0.69 -16.06 -1.50
N ILE A 51 -1.50 -17.10 -1.73
CA ILE A 51 -2.74 -17.01 -2.51
C ILE A 51 -3.72 -16.02 -1.86
N VAL A 52 -3.81 -16.00 -0.53
CA VAL A 52 -4.67 -15.04 0.18
C VAL A 52 -4.16 -13.63 -0.06
N ARG A 53 -2.85 -13.38 0.13
CA ARG A 53 -2.25 -12.07 -0.10
C ARG A 53 -2.43 -11.58 -1.54
N GLU A 54 -2.30 -12.47 -2.53
CA GLU A 54 -2.47 -12.13 -3.95
C GLU A 54 -3.90 -11.71 -4.28
N GLN A 55 -4.90 -12.43 -3.77
CA GLN A 55 -6.31 -12.06 -3.99
C GLN A 55 -6.65 -10.74 -3.30
N ILE A 56 -6.15 -10.53 -2.08
CA ILE A 56 -6.34 -9.24 -1.39
C ILE A 56 -5.63 -8.09 -2.12
N ASN A 57 -4.44 -8.30 -2.69
CA ASN A 57 -3.81 -7.30 -3.55
C ASN A 57 -4.70 -6.96 -4.76
N LYS A 58 -5.30 -7.96 -5.43
CA LYS A 58 -6.23 -7.73 -6.54
C LYS A 58 -7.47 -6.95 -6.12
N THR A 59 -8.06 -7.31 -4.98
CA THR A 59 -9.19 -6.57 -4.38
C THR A 59 -8.83 -5.10 -4.19
N LEU A 60 -7.66 -4.80 -3.62
CA LEU A 60 -7.22 -3.44 -3.37
C LEU A 60 -6.90 -2.67 -4.66
N ILE A 61 -6.41 -3.33 -5.71
CA ILE A 61 -6.25 -2.72 -7.04
C ILE A 61 -7.62 -2.31 -7.59
N TYR A 62 -8.64 -3.15 -7.47
CA TYR A 62 -10.00 -2.79 -7.89
C TYR A 62 -10.57 -1.64 -7.06
N ILE A 63 -10.34 -1.62 -5.76
CA ILE A 63 -10.74 -0.48 -4.92
C ILE A 63 -10.04 0.81 -5.40
N GLY A 64 -8.73 0.76 -5.63
CA GLY A 64 -7.99 1.92 -6.14
C GLY A 64 -8.47 2.39 -7.51
N TYR A 65 -8.97 1.47 -8.34
CA TYR A 65 -9.51 1.78 -9.66
C TYR A 65 -10.92 2.39 -9.62
N PHE A 66 -11.82 1.83 -8.80
CA PHE A 66 -13.23 2.26 -8.75
C PHE A 66 -13.49 3.38 -7.73
N VAL A 67 -12.60 3.57 -6.75
CA VAL A 67 -12.83 4.52 -5.65
C VAL A 67 -11.76 5.60 -5.68
N SER A 68 -12.21 6.85 -5.77
CA SER A 68 -11.31 8.01 -5.76
C SER A 68 -10.40 8.02 -4.53
N ILE A 69 -9.15 8.45 -4.74
CA ILE A 69 -8.14 8.64 -3.68
C ILE A 69 -8.66 9.41 -2.47
N ASN A 70 -9.51 10.40 -2.69
CA ASN A 70 -10.09 11.21 -1.63
C ASN A 70 -10.90 10.39 -0.61
N ILE A 71 -11.54 9.31 -1.06
CA ILE A 71 -12.44 8.52 -0.21
C ILE A 71 -11.63 7.52 0.62
N TRP A 72 -10.87 6.63 -0.03
CA TRP A 72 -10.12 5.61 0.72
C TRP A 72 -8.99 6.20 1.55
N PHE A 73 -8.35 7.31 1.11
CA PHE A 73 -7.29 7.94 1.88
C PHE A 73 -7.82 8.53 3.20
N ASN A 74 -8.99 9.16 3.17
CA ASN A 74 -9.63 9.72 4.36
C ASN A 74 -9.95 8.65 5.42
N LEU A 75 -10.25 7.42 5.00
CA LEU A 75 -10.48 6.29 5.90
C LEU A 75 -9.18 5.79 6.51
N ILE A 76 -8.15 5.55 5.69
CA ILE A 76 -6.90 4.96 6.20
C ILE A 76 -6.06 5.95 7.02
N ARG A 77 -6.10 7.26 6.72
CA ARG A 77 -5.23 8.24 7.39
C ARG A 77 -5.46 8.26 8.90
N LEU A 78 -6.71 8.11 9.35
CA LEU A 78 -7.07 8.08 10.76
C LEU A 78 -6.40 6.89 11.48
N HIS A 79 -6.29 5.76 10.80
CA HIS A 79 -5.63 4.57 11.34
C HIS A 79 -4.10 4.71 11.35
N PHE A 80 -3.51 5.34 10.34
CA PHE A 80 -2.07 5.62 10.29
C PHE A 80 -1.61 6.60 11.37
N GLU A 81 -2.44 7.58 11.73
CA GLU A 81 -2.14 8.53 12.82
C GLU A 81 -2.14 7.85 14.19
N GLN A 82 -2.92 6.77 14.35
CA GLN A 82 -3.07 6.05 15.61
C GLN A 82 -2.06 4.92 15.76
N THR A 83 -1.72 4.21 14.68
CA THR A 83 -0.84 3.03 14.72
C THR A 83 -0.04 2.85 13.43
N SER A 84 1.25 2.53 13.55
CA SER A 84 2.07 2.08 12.44
C SER A 84 2.07 0.56 12.39
N ASN A 85 1.34 -0.03 11.43
CA ASN A 85 1.26 -1.48 11.23
C ASN A 85 1.59 -1.86 9.78
N LEU A 86 2.37 -2.92 9.59
CA LEU A 86 2.70 -3.50 8.29
C LEU A 86 1.48 -3.75 7.41
N GLY A 87 0.38 -4.25 7.97
CA GLY A 87 -0.86 -4.51 7.23
C GLY A 87 -1.49 -3.24 6.66
N LEU A 88 -1.44 -2.13 7.41
CA LEU A 88 -1.91 -0.82 6.93
C LEU A 88 -0.98 -0.27 5.85
N LEU A 89 0.34 -0.36 6.04
CA LEU A 89 1.31 0.07 5.04
C LEU A 89 1.16 -0.69 3.72
N ARG A 90 0.93 -2.00 3.79
CA ARG A 90 0.70 -2.88 2.63
C ARG A 90 -0.57 -2.57 1.84
N LEU A 91 -1.51 -1.79 2.38
CA LEU A 91 -2.67 -1.33 1.62
C LEU A 91 -2.27 -0.36 0.50
N ILE A 92 -1.22 0.44 0.73
CA ILE A 92 -0.90 1.60 -0.09
C ILE A 92 -0.49 1.20 -1.51
N ALA A 93 0.47 0.28 -1.66
CA ALA A 93 0.98 -0.10 -2.97
C ALA A 93 -0.12 -0.61 -3.94
N PRO A 94 -0.98 -1.59 -3.56
CA PRO A 94 -2.04 -2.03 -4.46
C PRO A 94 -3.13 -0.97 -4.72
N LEU A 95 -3.49 -0.14 -3.73
CA LEU A 95 -4.42 0.98 -3.95
C LEU A 95 -3.87 1.98 -4.97
N LEU A 96 -2.60 2.40 -4.81
CA LEU A 96 -1.91 3.27 -5.76
C LEU A 96 -1.74 2.63 -7.14
N THR A 97 -1.65 1.30 -7.21
CA THR A 97 -1.58 0.58 -8.48
C THR A 97 -2.88 0.77 -9.28
N GLY A 98 -4.04 0.74 -8.63
CA GLY A 98 -5.36 0.91 -9.28
C GLY A 98 -5.66 2.33 -9.79
N ILE A 99 -5.00 3.35 -9.22
CA ILE A 99 -5.25 4.76 -9.53
C ILE A 99 -4.49 5.18 -10.79
N THR A 100 -4.86 6.27 -11.46
CA THR A 100 -4.06 6.81 -12.58
C THR A 100 -3.03 7.84 -12.10
N CYS A 101 -1.96 8.06 -12.86
CA CYS A 101 -1.01 9.13 -12.53
C CYS A 101 -1.71 10.50 -12.49
N ASP A 102 -2.59 10.76 -13.45
CA ASP A 102 -3.31 12.03 -13.54
C ASP A 102 -4.20 12.28 -12.31
N GLU A 103 -4.93 11.28 -11.81
CA GLU A 103 -5.73 11.41 -10.60
C GLU A 103 -4.86 11.70 -9.36
N LEU A 104 -3.71 11.04 -9.26
CA LEU A 104 -2.77 11.24 -8.16
C LEU A 104 -2.24 12.68 -8.12
N ILE A 105 -1.85 13.21 -9.28
CA ILE A 105 -1.33 14.57 -9.42
C ILE A 105 -2.44 15.63 -9.26
N GLN A 106 -3.64 15.39 -9.78
CA GLN A 106 -4.80 16.26 -9.56
C GLN A 106 -5.17 16.35 -8.08
N SER A 107 -4.90 15.29 -7.31
CA SER A 107 -5.13 15.23 -5.87
C SER A 107 -3.90 15.61 -5.05
N GLU A 108 -3.15 16.62 -5.51
CA GLU A 108 -1.84 17.05 -4.98
C GLU A 108 -1.79 17.13 -3.44
N LYS A 109 -2.78 17.76 -2.82
CA LYS A 109 -2.85 17.90 -1.34
C LYS A 109 -2.90 16.56 -0.63
N ILE A 110 -3.65 15.61 -1.16
CA ILE A 110 -3.80 14.28 -0.57
C ILE A 110 -2.57 13.44 -0.86
N PHE A 111 -1.98 13.58 -2.04
CA PHE A 111 -0.72 12.94 -2.35
C PHE A 111 0.41 13.42 -1.43
N ASP A 112 0.49 14.73 -1.16
CA ASP A 112 1.44 15.31 -0.22
C ASP A 112 1.23 14.78 1.21
N GLN A 113 -0.04 14.66 1.66
CA GLN A 113 -0.37 14.05 2.96
C GLN A 113 0.00 12.56 3.00
N LEU A 114 -0.27 11.82 1.92
CA LEU A 114 0.04 10.40 1.80
C LEU A 114 1.55 10.17 1.89
N LEU A 115 2.33 10.96 1.14
CA LEU A 115 3.78 10.95 1.25
C LEU A 115 4.22 11.40 2.64
N THR A 116 3.52 12.33 3.29
CA THR A 116 3.86 12.75 4.66
C THR A 116 3.58 11.66 5.67
N ILE A 117 2.58 10.81 5.47
CA ILE A 117 2.28 9.69 6.36
C ILE A 117 3.25 8.53 6.13
N ILE A 118 3.49 8.16 4.87
CA ILE A 118 4.38 7.05 4.50
C ILE A 118 5.83 7.41 4.81
N LEU A 119 6.23 8.64 4.49
CA LEU A 119 7.58 9.17 4.68
C LEU A 119 7.70 9.96 5.98
N LYS A 120 6.66 10.00 6.84
CA LYS A 120 6.75 10.56 8.20
C LYS A 120 7.90 9.94 8.96
N SER A 121 8.27 8.72 8.56
CA SER A 121 9.39 7.94 9.06
C SER A 121 10.77 8.41 8.60
N GLU A 122 11.10 9.69 8.80
CA GLU A 122 12.49 10.02 9.19
C GLU A 122 12.87 9.39 10.55
N TYR A 123 11.93 8.66 11.18
CA TYR A 123 11.95 8.03 12.49
C TYR A 123 11.53 6.56 12.30
N THR A 124 12.04 5.52 12.97
CA THR A 124 12.42 5.38 14.38
C THR A 124 13.17 4.05 14.51
N ASP A 125 14.13 3.96 15.45
CA ASP A 125 15.12 2.91 15.79
C ASP A 125 14.87 1.39 15.55
N ASN A 126 13.72 0.93 15.06
CA ASN A 126 13.34 -0.49 14.93
C ASN A 126 12.71 -0.86 13.57
N PHE A 127 13.36 -0.51 12.46
CA PHE A 127 12.87 -0.90 11.14
C PHE A 127 13.04 -2.40 10.89
N GLN A 128 11.99 -3.18 11.15
CA GLN A 128 11.94 -4.57 10.71
C GLN A 128 11.96 -4.65 9.19
N LEU A 129 12.69 -5.62 8.63
CA LEU A 129 12.85 -5.85 7.19
C LEU A 129 11.52 -5.81 6.38
N PRO A 130 10.38 -6.35 6.86
CA PRO A 130 9.13 -6.29 6.10
C PRO A 130 8.61 -4.88 5.83
N ILE A 131 8.81 -3.95 6.76
CA ILE A 131 8.40 -2.55 6.60
C ILE A 131 9.32 -1.86 5.59
N GLN A 132 10.64 -2.09 5.70
CA GLN A 132 11.62 -1.53 4.77
C GLN A 132 11.33 -1.95 3.32
N ASN A 133 11.03 -3.23 3.10
CA ASN A 133 10.65 -3.76 1.79
C ASN A 133 9.37 -3.11 1.25
N GLU A 134 8.36 -2.89 2.10
CA GLU A 134 7.11 -2.28 1.65
C GLU A 134 7.30 -0.79 1.31
N LEU A 135 8.10 -0.05 2.08
CA LEU A 135 8.45 1.34 1.74
C LEU A 135 9.18 1.43 0.41
N LEU A 136 10.17 0.56 0.17
CA LEU A 136 10.86 0.52 -1.11
C LEU A 136 9.92 0.16 -2.26
N ARG A 137 9.00 -0.80 -2.05
CA ARG A 137 7.97 -1.17 -3.04
C ARG A 137 7.08 0.03 -3.39
N ILE A 138 6.64 0.81 -2.40
CA ILE A 138 5.84 2.01 -2.63
C ILE A 138 6.64 3.06 -3.42
N CYS A 139 7.90 3.32 -3.04
CA CYS A 139 8.75 4.27 -3.74
C CYS A 139 8.96 3.89 -5.21
N ARG A 140 9.26 2.62 -5.48
CA ARG A 140 9.41 2.08 -6.85
C ARG A 140 8.13 2.27 -7.67
N LEU A 141 6.99 1.87 -7.10
CA LEU A 141 5.70 2.02 -7.76
C LEU A 141 5.44 3.47 -8.16
N LEU A 142 5.74 4.43 -7.28
CA LEU A 142 5.56 5.85 -7.59
C LEU A 142 6.47 6.28 -8.76
N ILE A 143 7.77 5.97 -8.68
CA ILE A 143 8.75 6.30 -9.72
C ILE A 143 8.31 5.74 -11.08
N GLU A 144 7.96 4.45 -11.13
CA GLU A 144 7.50 3.76 -12.34
C GLU A 144 6.23 4.36 -12.92
N LYS A 145 5.26 4.70 -12.05
CA LYS A 145 3.94 5.15 -12.46
C LYS A 145 3.92 6.60 -12.93
N CYS A 146 4.68 7.48 -12.28
CA CYS A 146 4.52 8.92 -12.42
C CYS A 146 5.73 9.63 -13.05
N GLN A 147 6.89 8.97 -13.13
CA GLN A 147 8.08 9.43 -13.84
C GLN A 147 8.37 10.93 -13.62
N GLN A 148 8.37 11.73 -14.69
CA GLN A 148 8.68 13.17 -14.65
C GLN A 148 7.65 13.99 -13.87
N GLN A 149 6.42 13.53 -13.71
CA GLN A 149 5.38 14.24 -12.94
C GLN A 149 5.65 14.22 -11.43
N LEU A 150 6.63 13.44 -10.97
CA LEU A 150 7.07 13.41 -9.57
C LEU A 150 8.16 14.42 -9.22
N GLU A 151 8.60 15.29 -10.13
CA GLU A 151 9.66 16.28 -9.84
C GLU A 151 9.47 17.01 -8.49
N PRO A 152 8.25 17.51 -8.12
CA PRO A 152 8.05 18.18 -6.83
C PRO A 152 8.29 17.30 -5.60
N TYR A 153 8.18 15.98 -5.77
CA TYR A 153 8.27 14.96 -4.72
C TYR A 153 9.56 14.13 -4.77
N ALA A 154 10.34 14.29 -5.83
CA ALA A 154 11.53 13.49 -6.10
C ALA A 154 12.53 13.52 -4.93
N TYR A 155 12.75 14.69 -4.31
CA TYR A 155 13.64 14.81 -3.16
C TYR A 155 13.18 13.97 -1.96
N ARG A 156 11.88 13.91 -1.68
CA ARG A 156 11.33 13.15 -0.55
C ARG A 156 11.46 11.65 -0.77
N ILE A 157 11.17 11.21 -2.00
CA ILE A 157 11.31 9.81 -2.40
C ILE A 157 12.80 9.41 -2.37
N PHE A 158 13.68 10.23 -2.93
CA PHE A 158 15.13 10.03 -2.90
C PHE A 158 15.66 9.92 -1.48
N LYS A 159 15.28 10.86 -0.59
CA LYS A 159 15.68 10.85 0.82
C LYS A 159 15.24 9.56 1.51
N CYS A 160 14.01 9.09 1.25
CA CYS A 160 13.52 7.83 1.80
C CYS A 160 14.36 6.63 1.36
N ILE A 161 14.62 6.48 0.06
CA ILE A 161 15.41 5.35 -0.46
C ILE A 161 16.85 5.41 0.09
N LEU A 162 17.44 6.61 0.20
CA LEU A 162 18.77 6.78 0.78
C LEU A 162 18.81 6.40 2.27
N SER A 163 17.78 6.76 3.04
CA SER A 163 17.63 6.34 4.44
C SER A 163 17.48 4.83 4.56
N LEU A 164 16.68 4.18 3.71
CA LEU A 164 16.55 2.73 3.65
C LEU A 164 17.91 2.06 3.35
N LEU A 165 18.64 2.56 2.35
CA LEU A 165 19.97 2.06 2.01
C LEU A 165 20.96 2.17 3.19
N SER A 166 20.86 3.23 3.99
CA SER A 166 21.76 3.48 5.12
C SER A 166 21.47 2.57 6.32
N ILE A 167 20.21 2.18 6.53
CA ILE A 167 19.76 1.38 7.67
C ILE A 167 19.70 -0.13 7.34
N ALA A 168 19.51 -0.48 6.06
CA ALA A 168 19.41 -1.86 5.63
C ALA A 168 20.62 -2.68 6.08
N GLU A 169 20.39 -3.74 6.85
CA GLU A 169 21.43 -4.73 7.20
C GLU A 169 21.57 -5.79 6.10
N ASN A 170 20.48 -6.08 5.40
CA ASN A 170 20.38 -7.09 4.35
C ASN A 170 20.95 -6.58 3.01
N ASP A 171 21.83 -7.37 2.38
CA ASP A 171 22.50 -7.00 1.14
C ASP A 171 21.58 -6.98 -0.09
N GLU A 172 20.55 -7.82 -0.13
CA GLU A 172 19.53 -7.81 -1.18
C GLU A 172 18.78 -6.47 -1.17
N LEU A 173 18.33 -6.02 0.00
CA LEU A 173 17.64 -4.73 0.14
C LEU A 173 18.55 -3.56 -0.25
N LYS A 174 19.84 -3.58 0.15
CA LYS A 174 20.81 -2.57 -0.28
C LYS A 174 20.96 -2.54 -1.80
N GLN A 175 21.05 -3.70 -2.43
CA GLN A 175 21.16 -3.80 -3.88
C GLN A 175 19.90 -3.24 -4.57
N GLN A 176 18.72 -3.61 -4.06
CA GLN A 176 17.45 -3.11 -4.55
C GLN A 176 17.33 -1.58 -4.43
N CYS A 177 17.74 -0.99 -3.29
CA CYS A 177 17.76 0.46 -3.12
C CYS A 177 18.71 1.14 -4.13
N LYS A 178 19.92 0.60 -4.32
CA LYS A 178 20.90 1.13 -5.29
C LYS A 178 20.38 1.09 -6.73
N GLN A 179 19.69 0.02 -7.12
CA GLN A 179 19.08 -0.09 -8.44
C GLN A 179 18.05 1.03 -8.64
N THR A 180 17.13 1.21 -7.69
CA THR A 180 16.08 2.22 -7.76
C THR A 180 16.59 3.66 -7.73
N LEU A 181 17.77 3.92 -7.17
CA LEU A 181 18.40 5.25 -7.23
C LEU A 181 19.09 5.55 -8.57
N ASN A 182 19.39 4.52 -9.37
CA ASN A 182 20.04 4.65 -10.67
C ASN A 182 19.05 4.62 -11.84
N ASP A 183 17.81 4.22 -11.60
CA ASP A 183 16.68 4.24 -12.54
C ASP A 183 16.06 5.64 -12.60
#